data_AF-A0A4P7RAG9-F1
#
_entry.id   AF-A0A4P7RAG9-F1
#
_cell.length_a   1.000
_cell.length_b   1.000
_cell.length_c   1.000
_cell.angle_alpha   90.00
_cell.angle_beta   90.00
_cell.angle_gamma   90.00
#
_symmetry.space_group_name_H-M   'P 1'
#
loop_
_entity.id
_entity.type
_entity.pdbx_description
1 polymer ?
#
loop_
_entity_poly.entity_id
_entity_poly.type
_entity_poly.pdbx_seq_one_letter_code
_entity_poly.pdbx_strand_id
1 'polypeptide(L)'
;MNATIHEPMRINLLQNCINPGHFSALIPGFDSLDFRVNARPDCREFQIFEHIHQNGLHLEADILGALSSRFQAKGLIDGHDVRRWIRADPGKDVYVVNPWPQLSYANFNSNVRSEIVHGVPDFSSYCQRVLDTASIPLNYEAIGRQHNGNYGLCSYWFGSPRFWAKFVTELVTPVINLSRSELGSELHDFLYQPVRYYGQAAHRPGGLPFFLERATNLYIQSEFGSSAAFYPRTREEILACCVFPFERECVQMFGDDVDAWDAEGRYDAKAMAYFHDAARHSGHGWLAYMNRHPVSFDHGDPRPHLPWFRSEQLELLQTC
;
A
#
# COMPACT_ATOMS: atom_id res chain seq x y z
N MET A 1 -32.69 28.14 19.33
CA MET A 1 -31.42 27.40 19.09
C MET A 1 -31.60 26.67 17.76
N ASN A 2 -31.04 27.20 16.68
CA ASN A 2 -31.09 26.53 15.39
C ASN A 2 -30.12 25.35 15.44
N ALA A 3 -30.65 24.13 15.44
CA ALA A 3 -29.86 22.95 15.21
C ALA A 3 -29.31 23.04 13.79
N THR A 4 -28.01 23.31 13.66
CA THR A 4 -27.32 23.20 12.38
C THR A 4 -27.41 21.74 11.96
N ILE A 5 -28.27 21.45 10.99
CA ILE A 5 -28.32 20.14 10.34
C ILE A 5 -27.02 20.04 9.55
N HIS A 6 -26.02 19.35 10.10
CA HIS A 6 -24.83 19.01 9.34
C HIS A 6 -25.26 18.05 8.25
N GLU A 7 -25.08 18.43 6.98
CA GLU A 7 -25.23 17.49 5.88
C GLU A 7 -24.32 16.28 6.12
N PRO A 8 -24.82 15.05 5.91
CA PRO A 8 -24.02 13.86 6.14
C PRO A 8 -22.85 13.82 5.17
N MET A 9 -21.64 13.61 5.69
CA MET A 9 -20.40 13.49 4.92
C MET A 9 -20.57 12.48 3.76
N ARG A 10 -20.31 12.95 2.54
CA ARG A 10 -20.36 12.17 1.30
C ARG A 10 -19.04 11.43 1.11
N ILE A 11 -19.09 10.11 1.23
CA ILE A 11 -17.94 9.23 1.01
C ILE A 11 -18.20 8.44 -0.28
N ASN A 12 -17.29 8.50 -1.24
CA ASN A 12 -17.33 7.69 -2.46
C ASN A 12 -16.17 6.69 -2.46
N LEU A 13 -16.50 5.40 -2.37
CA LEU A 13 -15.52 4.31 -2.36
C LEU A 13 -15.67 3.51 -3.64
N LEU A 14 -14.65 3.53 -4.49
CA LEU A 14 -14.69 2.96 -5.83
C LEU A 14 -13.76 1.73 -5.96
N GLN A 15 -14.24 0.70 -6.64
CA GLN A 15 -13.44 -0.44 -7.07
C GLN A 15 -13.06 -0.31 -8.54
N ASN A 16 -11.76 -0.34 -8.82
CA ASN A 16 -11.18 -0.24 -10.16
C ASN A 16 -11.52 -1.49 -10.99
N CYS A 17 -12.49 -1.36 -11.90
CA CYS A 17 -12.95 -2.43 -12.76
C CYS A 17 -12.26 -2.34 -14.14
N ILE A 18 -11.09 -2.97 -14.26
CA ILE A 18 -10.27 -2.98 -15.48
C ILE A 18 -10.55 -4.17 -16.42
N ASN A 19 -11.36 -5.14 -15.99
CA ASN A 19 -11.82 -6.26 -16.80
C ASN A 19 -13.25 -6.67 -16.38
N PRO A 20 -13.96 -7.46 -17.21
CA PRO A 20 -15.36 -7.85 -16.93
C PRO A 20 -15.56 -8.60 -15.61
N GLY A 21 -14.59 -9.41 -15.18
CA GLY A 21 -14.69 -10.18 -13.94
C GLY A 21 -14.77 -9.32 -12.69
N HIS A 22 -14.20 -8.12 -12.71
CA HIS A 22 -14.23 -7.20 -11.57
C HIS A 22 -15.64 -6.68 -11.24
N PHE A 23 -16.54 -6.63 -12.23
CA PHE A 23 -17.93 -6.20 -12.01
C PHE A 23 -18.76 -7.27 -11.29
N SER A 24 -18.41 -8.54 -11.48
CA SER A 24 -19.08 -9.67 -10.83
C SER A 24 -18.55 -9.94 -9.41
N ALA A 25 -17.46 -9.29 -9.02
CA ALA A 25 -16.77 -9.50 -7.74
C ALA A 25 -16.49 -8.14 -7.07
N LEU A 26 -17.53 -7.32 -6.90
CA LEU A 26 -17.43 -6.08 -6.14
C LEU A 26 -17.25 -6.38 -4.66
N ILE A 27 -16.27 -5.72 -4.05
CA ILE A 27 -16.07 -5.75 -2.61
C ILE A 27 -17.27 -5.05 -1.93
N PRO A 28 -17.88 -5.63 -0.89
CA PRO A 28 -18.98 -4.99 -0.17
C PRO A 28 -18.65 -3.54 0.24
N GLY A 29 -19.61 -2.63 0.04
CA GLY A 29 -19.47 -1.21 0.37
C GLY A 29 -18.70 -0.35 -0.64
N PHE A 30 -18.18 -0.93 -1.72
CA PHE A 30 -17.59 -0.22 -2.86
C PHE A 30 -18.54 -0.19 -4.07
N ASP A 31 -18.51 0.91 -4.79
CA ASP A 31 -19.17 1.09 -6.09
C ASP A 31 -18.18 0.79 -7.23
N SER A 32 -18.67 0.36 -8.40
CA SER A 32 -17.79 0.06 -9.54
C SER A 32 -17.29 1.34 -10.23
N LEU A 33 -15.99 1.42 -10.50
CA LEU A 33 -15.41 2.38 -11.45
C LEU A 33 -15.00 1.64 -12.72
N ASP A 34 -15.75 1.82 -13.82
CA ASP A 34 -15.39 1.23 -15.11
C ASP A 34 -14.15 1.91 -15.67
N PHE A 35 -13.05 1.17 -15.67
CA PHE A 35 -11.78 1.63 -16.22
C PHE A 35 -11.20 0.58 -17.18
N ARG A 36 -12.06 -0.10 -17.94
CA ARG A 36 -11.63 -1.11 -18.93
C ARG A 36 -10.77 -0.55 -20.07
N VAL A 37 -10.79 0.77 -20.30
CA VAL A 37 -9.94 1.43 -21.30
C VAL A 37 -8.45 1.17 -21.01
N ASN A 38 -8.04 1.21 -19.73
CA ASN A 38 -6.72 0.85 -19.21
C ASN A 38 -5.56 1.15 -20.18
N ALA A 39 -5.47 2.38 -20.66
CA ALA A 39 -4.63 2.75 -21.82
C ALA A 39 -3.12 2.67 -21.54
N ARG A 40 -2.70 2.81 -20.28
CA ARG A 40 -1.30 2.72 -19.83
C ARG A 40 -1.17 1.69 -18.70
N PRO A 41 -1.30 0.37 -19.00
CA PRO A 41 -1.33 -0.68 -17.98
C PRO A 41 -0.02 -0.78 -17.16
N ASP A 42 1.08 -0.24 -17.69
CA ASP A 42 2.36 -0.04 -17.03
C ASP A 42 2.29 0.99 -15.87
N CYS A 43 1.44 2.02 -16.00
CA CYS A 43 1.17 3.02 -14.94
C CYS A 43 0.24 2.51 -13.84
N ARG A 44 -0.35 1.31 -13.98
CA ARG A 44 -1.22 0.69 -12.96
C ARG A 44 -2.34 1.63 -12.49
N GLU A 45 -2.57 1.74 -11.18
CA GLU A 45 -3.60 2.59 -10.59
C GLU A 45 -3.31 4.09 -10.77
N PHE A 46 -2.07 4.51 -11.06
CA PHE A 46 -1.73 5.94 -11.16
C PHE A 46 -2.38 6.63 -12.37
N GLN A 47 -2.63 5.91 -13.47
CA GLN A 47 -3.43 6.44 -14.57
C GLN A 47 -4.92 6.65 -14.17
N ILE A 48 -5.42 5.86 -13.22
CA ILE A 48 -6.79 5.97 -12.71
C ILE A 48 -6.88 7.22 -11.83
N PHE A 49 -5.87 7.49 -11.02
CA PHE A 49 -5.79 8.71 -10.21
C PHE A 49 -5.72 9.97 -11.08
N GLU A 50 -4.94 9.94 -12.16
CA GLU A 50 -4.95 11.02 -13.15
C GLU A 50 -6.35 11.20 -13.77
N HIS A 51 -7.02 10.11 -14.16
CA HIS A 51 -8.38 10.15 -14.69
C HIS A 51 -9.40 10.75 -13.69
N ILE A 52 -9.36 10.33 -12.43
CA ILE A 52 -10.21 10.84 -11.34
C ILE A 52 -10.02 12.35 -11.16
N HIS A 53 -8.78 12.81 -11.25
CA HIS A 53 -8.46 14.23 -11.15
C HIS A 53 -8.95 15.01 -12.38
N GLN A 54 -8.56 14.59 -13.59
CA GLN A 54 -8.88 15.27 -14.84
C GLN A 54 -10.38 15.38 -15.13
N ASN A 55 -11.16 14.38 -14.70
CA ASN A 55 -12.63 14.37 -14.89
C ASN A 55 -13.40 14.96 -13.71
N GLY A 56 -12.71 15.49 -12.69
CA GLY A 56 -13.36 16.13 -11.54
C GLY A 56 -14.09 15.17 -10.59
N LEU A 57 -13.91 13.85 -10.71
CA LEU A 57 -14.60 12.86 -9.86
C LEU A 57 -14.28 13.06 -8.37
N HIS A 58 -13.04 13.48 -8.06
CA HIS A 58 -12.62 13.83 -6.70
C HIS A 58 -13.36 15.01 -6.08
N LEU A 59 -14.13 15.79 -6.85
CA LEU A 59 -14.94 16.92 -6.38
C LEU A 59 -16.38 16.52 -6.02
N GLU A 60 -16.80 15.30 -6.39
CA GLU A 60 -18.18 14.82 -6.21
C GLU A 60 -18.48 14.33 -4.79
N ALA A 61 -17.44 14.12 -3.98
CA ALA A 61 -17.53 13.63 -2.61
C ALA A 61 -16.58 14.40 -1.69
N ASP A 62 -16.87 14.34 -0.39
CA ASP A 62 -16.00 14.95 0.62
C ASP A 62 -14.77 14.08 0.84
N ILE A 63 -14.91 12.75 0.67
CA ILE A 63 -13.81 11.78 0.62
C ILE A 63 -14.04 10.81 -0.54
N LEU A 64 -13.02 10.62 -1.37
CA LEU A 64 -13.00 9.66 -2.48
C LEU A 64 -11.81 8.71 -2.36
N GLY A 65 -12.01 7.42 -2.62
CA GLY A 65 -10.92 6.48 -2.89
C GLY A 65 -11.26 5.51 -4.02
N ALA A 66 -10.25 5.06 -4.76
CA ALA A 66 -10.42 4.19 -5.92
C ALA A 66 -9.37 3.07 -5.92
N LEU A 67 -9.77 1.86 -5.55
CA LEU A 67 -8.86 0.80 -5.15
C LEU A 67 -8.95 -0.43 -6.04
N SER A 68 -7.87 -1.24 -6.03
CA SER A 68 -7.83 -2.55 -6.69
C SER A 68 -8.90 -3.50 -6.14
N SER A 69 -9.43 -4.37 -7.02
CA SER A 69 -10.29 -5.52 -6.66
C SER A 69 -9.66 -6.49 -5.64
N ARG A 70 -8.35 -6.36 -5.39
CA ARG A 70 -7.60 -7.17 -4.42
C ARG A 70 -7.62 -6.61 -2.99
N PHE A 71 -8.28 -5.47 -2.76
CA PHE A 71 -8.26 -4.75 -1.49
C PHE A 71 -8.69 -5.63 -0.31
N GLN A 72 -9.86 -6.26 -0.38
CA GLN A 72 -10.37 -7.12 0.69
C GLN A 72 -9.52 -8.38 0.87
N ALA A 73 -9.08 -9.00 -0.22
CA ALA A 73 -8.27 -10.22 -0.15
C ALA A 73 -6.91 -10.01 0.54
N LYS A 74 -6.28 -8.85 0.32
CA LYS A 74 -5.02 -8.49 0.99
C LYS A 74 -5.26 -8.00 2.42
N GLY A 75 -6.20 -7.08 2.60
CA GLY A 75 -6.38 -6.35 3.85
C GLY A 75 -7.37 -6.97 4.83
N LEU A 76 -8.17 -7.96 4.46
CA LEU A 76 -9.27 -8.49 5.28
C LEU A 76 -10.28 -7.44 5.76
N ILE A 77 -10.44 -6.36 5.01
CA ILE A 77 -11.40 -5.29 5.31
C ILE A 77 -12.18 -4.94 4.06
N ASP A 78 -13.42 -4.48 4.23
CA ASP A 78 -14.28 -4.06 3.13
C ASP A 78 -14.62 -2.56 3.17
N GLY A 79 -15.49 -2.12 2.25
CA GLY A 79 -15.88 -0.71 2.15
C GLY A 79 -16.79 -0.25 3.27
N HIS A 80 -17.53 -1.16 3.92
CA HIS A 80 -18.34 -0.82 5.09
C HIS A 80 -17.46 -0.51 6.30
N ASP A 81 -16.39 -1.28 6.50
CA ASP A 81 -15.39 -1.02 7.54
C ASP A 81 -14.72 0.35 7.35
N VAL A 82 -14.28 0.63 6.12
CA VAL A 82 -13.67 1.92 5.77
C VAL A 82 -14.63 3.08 5.99
N ARG A 83 -15.89 3.00 5.53
CA ARG A 83 -16.89 4.05 5.73
C ARG A 83 -17.15 4.31 7.21
N ARG A 84 -17.24 3.25 8.01
CA ARG A 84 -17.45 3.36 9.46
C ARG A 84 -16.28 4.07 10.13
N TRP A 85 -15.05 3.70 9.76
CA TRP A 85 -13.84 4.32 10.28
C TRP A 85 -13.75 5.82 9.92
N ILE A 86 -13.93 6.19 8.65
CA ILE A 86 -13.89 7.60 8.21
C ILE A 86 -14.97 8.43 8.92
N ARG A 87 -16.17 7.86 9.12
CA ARG A 87 -17.25 8.56 9.87
C ARG A 87 -16.96 8.71 11.36
N ALA A 88 -16.16 7.82 11.95
CA ALA A 88 -15.79 7.87 13.36
C ALA A 88 -14.72 8.94 13.66
N ASP A 89 -13.91 9.31 12.66
CA ASP A 89 -12.86 10.33 12.77
C ASP A 89 -12.87 11.27 11.54
N PRO A 90 -13.93 12.08 11.36
CA PRO A 90 -14.07 12.94 10.18
C PRO A 90 -13.07 14.11 10.20
N GLY A 91 -12.90 14.77 9.05
CA GLY A 91 -12.10 16.00 8.94
C GLY A 91 -10.63 15.79 8.57
N LYS A 92 -10.22 14.56 8.25
CA LYS A 92 -8.90 14.27 7.68
C LYS A 92 -8.88 14.53 6.17
N ASP A 93 -7.73 14.91 5.66
CA ASP A 93 -7.51 15.05 4.21
C ASP A 93 -7.21 13.71 3.55
N VAL A 94 -6.62 12.76 4.29
CA VAL A 94 -6.29 11.45 3.73
C VAL A 94 -6.42 10.36 4.79
N TYR A 95 -7.07 9.28 4.40
CA TYR A 95 -7.20 8.05 5.16
C TYR A 95 -6.44 6.96 4.42
N VAL A 96 -5.56 6.25 5.12
CA VAL A 96 -4.66 5.25 4.55
C VAL A 96 -4.95 3.89 5.17
N VAL A 97 -5.15 2.89 4.32
CA VAL A 97 -5.18 1.48 4.74
C VAL A 97 -3.87 0.84 4.34
N ASN A 98 -3.14 0.30 5.32
CA ASN A 98 -2.07 -0.64 5.03
C ASN A 98 -2.65 -2.07 4.92
N PRO A 99 -2.65 -2.71 3.75
CA PRO A 99 -3.09 -4.10 3.61
C PRO A 99 -2.03 -5.10 4.11
N TRP A 100 -0.83 -4.63 4.43
CA TRP A 100 0.28 -5.43 4.92
C TRP A 100 0.83 -4.88 6.25
N PRO A 101 -0.03 -4.77 7.28
CA PRO A 101 0.35 -4.14 8.55
C PRO A 101 1.43 -4.92 9.30
N GLN A 102 1.58 -6.23 9.03
CA GLN A 102 2.61 -7.06 9.65
C GLN A 102 4.03 -6.68 9.20
N LEU A 103 4.18 -6.02 8.05
CA LEU A 103 5.50 -5.72 7.52
C LEU A 103 6.22 -4.62 8.29
N SER A 104 5.52 -3.78 9.05
CA SER A 104 6.17 -2.83 9.96
C SER A 104 6.95 -3.54 11.07
N TYR A 105 6.58 -4.77 11.43
CA TYR A 105 7.28 -5.54 12.46
C TYR A 105 8.61 -6.12 12.01
N ALA A 106 8.84 -6.25 10.71
CA ALA A 106 10.07 -6.80 10.16
C ALA A 106 10.99 -5.75 9.53
N ASN A 107 10.47 -4.56 9.18
CA ASN A 107 11.21 -3.59 8.38
C ASN A 107 11.22 -2.24 9.07
N PHE A 108 12.41 -1.64 9.27
CA PHE A 108 12.52 -0.28 9.80
C PHE A 108 11.74 0.71 8.93
N ASN A 109 11.88 0.59 7.61
CA ASN A 109 11.10 1.33 6.62
C ASN A 109 10.94 0.52 5.32
N SER A 110 10.16 1.07 4.39
CA SER A 110 9.81 0.46 3.12
C SER A 110 10.98 0.22 2.17
N ASN A 111 12.11 0.92 2.36
CA ASN A 111 13.26 0.83 1.47
C ASN A 111 14.09 -0.42 1.76
N VAL A 112 14.23 -0.81 3.04
CA VAL A 112 15.07 -1.94 3.46
C VAL A 112 14.71 -3.23 2.71
N ARG A 113 13.42 -3.46 2.43
CA ARG A 113 12.98 -4.66 1.70
C ARG A 113 13.04 -4.54 0.17
N SER A 114 13.09 -3.32 -0.38
CA SER A 114 12.86 -3.10 -1.81
C SER A 114 13.94 -3.74 -2.68
N GLU A 115 15.20 -3.59 -2.29
CA GLU A 115 16.33 -4.17 -3.04
C GLU A 115 16.24 -5.71 -3.07
N ILE A 116 15.87 -6.33 -1.95
CA ILE A 116 15.72 -7.78 -1.83
C ILE A 116 14.57 -8.28 -2.72
N VAL A 117 13.38 -7.69 -2.56
CA VAL A 117 12.16 -8.20 -3.20
C VAL A 117 12.13 -7.90 -4.70
N HIS A 118 12.60 -6.71 -5.11
CA HIS A 118 12.58 -6.29 -6.51
C HIS A 118 13.86 -6.67 -7.27
N GLY A 119 14.94 -7.03 -6.57
CA GLY A 119 16.20 -7.45 -7.18
C GLY A 119 16.92 -6.31 -7.90
N VAL A 120 16.68 -5.06 -7.49
CA VAL A 120 17.30 -3.86 -8.03
C VAL A 120 18.24 -3.31 -6.97
N PRO A 121 19.57 -3.41 -7.16
CA PRO A 121 20.54 -2.75 -6.29
C PRO A 121 20.32 -1.24 -6.26
N ASP A 122 20.57 -0.60 -5.11
CA ASP A 122 20.45 0.85 -4.92
C ASP A 122 19.07 1.41 -5.29
N PHE A 123 17.99 0.63 -5.09
CA PHE A 123 16.62 1.00 -5.46
C PHE A 123 16.24 2.41 -4.96
N SER A 124 16.68 2.77 -3.75
CA SER A 124 16.41 4.08 -3.15
C SER A 124 17.05 5.23 -3.94
N SER A 125 18.27 5.03 -4.47
CA SER A 125 18.96 6.04 -5.28
C SER A 125 18.27 6.25 -6.63
N TYR A 126 17.79 5.17 -7.26
CA TYR A 126 16.96 5.27 -8.46
C TYR A 126 15.69 6.08 -8.20
N CYS A 127 14.99 5.81 -7.09
CA CYS A 127 13.81 6.58 -6.70
C CYS A 127 14.13 8.06 -6.46
N GLN A 128 15.23 8.37 -5.76
CA GLN A 128 15.65 9.76 -5.53
C GLN A 128 15.94 10.47 -6.85
N ARG A 129 16.69 9.85 -7.76
CA ARG A 129 17.00 10.42 -9.09
C ARG A 129 15.76 10.69 -9.93
N VAL A 130 14.72 9.84 -9.82
CA VAL A 130 13.43 10.08 -10.49
C VAL A 130 12.72 11.30 -9.88
N LEU A 131 12.72 11.46 -8.55
CA LEU A 131 12.17 12.64 -7.89
C LEU A 131 12.92 13.92 -8.28
N ASP A 132 14.26 13.86 -8.31
CA ASP A 132 15.11 14.98 -8.71
C ASP A 132 14.83 15.38 -10.18
N THR A 133 14.69 14.40 -11.07
CA THR A 133 14.33 14.61 -12.49
C THR A 133 12.95 15.26 -12.61
N ALA A 134 11.99 14.84 -11.78
CA ALA A 134 10.65 15.44 -11.70
C ALA A 134 10.61 16.76 -10.91
N SER A 135 11.74 17.23 -10.36
CA SER A 135 11.83 18.42 -9.48
C SER A 135 10.90 18.35 -8.25
N ILE A 136 10.70 17.16 -7.70
CA ILE A 136 9.85 16.94 -6.52
C ILE A 136 10.71 17.01 -5.26
N PRO A 137 10.43 17.90 -4.30
CA PRO A 137 11.27 18.14 -3.12
C PRO A 137 11.02 17.10 -2.01
N LEU A 138 11.10 15.81 -2.34
CA LEU A 138 11.03 14.71 -1.38
C LEU A 138 12.41 14.05 -1.23
N ASN A 139 12.73 13.65 -0.01
CA ASN A 139 13.95 12.91 0.29
C ASN A 139 13.61 11.43 0.51
N TYR A 140 13.85 10.63 -0.52
CA TYR A 140 13.62 9.20 -0.54
C TYR A 140 14.73 8.39 0.13
N GLU A 141 15.93 8.95 0.28
CA GLU A 141 17.06 8.27 0.91
C GLU A 141 17.02 8.39 2.44
N ALA A 142 16.42 9.45 2.98
CA ALA A 142 16.34 9.73 4.41
C ALA A 142 14.99 9.33 5.05
N ILE A 143 14.45 8.15 4.72
CA ILE A 143 13.20 7.67 5.31
C ILE A 143 13.44 7.20 6.75
N GLY A 144 12.74 7.82 7.70
CA GLY A 144 12.72 7.40 9.11
C GLY A 144 11.94 6.09 9.33
N ARG A 145 11.68 5.77 10.60
CA ARG A 145 10.86 4.62 10.97
C ARG A 145 9.46 4.73 10.36
N GLN A 146 8.99 3.63 9.77
CA GLN A 146 7.60 3.46 9.35
C GLN A 146 6.89 2.38 10.17
N HIS A 147 5.78 2.75 10.78
CA HIS A 147 4.92 1.89 11.60
C HIS A 147 3.44 2.06 11.22
N ASN A 148 2.54 1.27 11.80
CA ASN A 148 1.12 1.26 11.40
C ASN A 148 0.37 2.58 11.67
N GLY A 149 0.99 3.55 12.32
CA GLY A 149 0.46 4.90 12.54
C GLY A 149 0.95 5.95 11.53
N ASN A 150 1.87 5.62 10.63
CA ASN A 150 2.42 6.57 9.66
C ASN A 150 2.72 5.99 8.27
N TYR A 151 2.32 4.74 8.00
CA TYR A 151 2.71 4.02 6.80
C TYR A 151 1.60 3.16 6.21
N GLY A 152 1.45 3.21 4.87
CA GLY A 152 0.58 2.34 4.09
C GLY A 152 1.29 1.75 2.88
N LEU A 153 1.19 0.44 2.68
CA LEU A 153 1.61 -0.20 1.43
C LEU A 153 0.46 -0.26 0.43
N CYS A 154 0.79 -0.34 -0.86
CA CYS A 154 -0.19 -0.25 -1.95
C CYS A 154 -0.88 1.11 -2.04
N SER A 155 -1.64 1.30 -3.12
CA SER A 155 -2.34 2.54 -3.43
C SER A 155 -3.72 2.63 -2.77
N TYR A 156 -3.79 2.31 -1.46
CA TYR A 156 -5.04 2.23 -0.68
C TYR A 156 -5.30 3.50 0.14
N TRP A 157 -5.62 4.57 -0.59
CA TRP A 157 -5.84 5.91 -0.05
C TRP A 157 -7.28 6.39 -0.33
N PHE A 158 -7.85 7.10 0.65
CA PHE A 158 -9.13 7.76 0.54
C PHE A 158 -8.92 9.23 0.92
N GLY A 159 -9.03 10.11 -0.06
CA GLY A 159 -8.62 11.50 0.08
C GLY A 159 -9.74 12.49 -0.12
N SER A 160 -9.58 13.66 0.49
CA SER A 160 -10.38 14.85 0.24
C SER A 160 -10.11 15.41 -1.17
N PRO A 161 -10.97 16.30 -1.68
CA PRO A 161 -10.67 17.07 -2.90
C PRO A 161 -9.28 17.71 -2.88
N ARG A 162 -8.87 18.27 -1.74
CA ARG A 162 -7.55 18.91 -1.56
C ARG A 162 -6.42 17.90 -1.70
N PHE A 163 -6.56 16.73 -1.07
CA PHE A 163 -5.57 15.67 -1.21
C PHE A 163 -5.41 15.26 -2.67
N TRP A 164 -6.50 14.91 -3.37
CA TRP A 164 -6.42 14.45 -4.76
C TRP A 164 -5.83 15.50 -5.70
N ALA A 165 -6.22 16.76 -5.54
CA ALA A 165 -5.67 17.85 -6.35
C ALA A 165 -4.15 17.95 -6.18
N LYS A 166 -3.66 18.09 -4.94
CA LYS A 166 -2.22 18.23 -4.68
C LYS A 166 -1.44 16.96 -5.00
N PHE A 167 -1.88 15.80 -4.52
CA PHE A 167 -1.24 14.50 -4.77
C PHE A 167 -1.04 14.23 -6.27
N VAL A 168 -2.09 14.43 -7.07
CA VAL A 168 -1.99 14.15 -8.51
C VAL A 168 -1.10 15.20 -9.20
N THR A 169 -1.31 16.48 -8.92
CA THR A 169 -0.59 17.55 -9.64
C THR A 169 0.87 17.71 -9.22
N GLU A 170 1.21 17.50 -7.96
CA GLU A 170 2.54 17.75 -7.41
C GLU A 170 3.42 16.49 -7.37
N LEU A 171 2.83 15.28 -7.36
CA LEU A 171 3.59 14.02 -7.29
C LEU A 171 3.34 13.11 -8.50
N VAL A 172 2.09 12.73 -8.78
CA VAL A 172 1.80 11.70 -9.79
C VAL A 172 2.12 12.19 -11.20
N THR A 173 1.47 13.27 -11.62
CA THR A 173 1.56 13.82 -12.98
C THR A 173 2.99 14.19 -13.37
N PRO A 174 3.79 14.86 -12.51
CA PRO A 174 5.18 15.17 -12.85
C PRO A 174 6.03 13.92 -13.11
N VAL A 175 5.79 12.82 -12.40
CA VAL A 175 6.52 11.56 -12.60
C VAL A 175 6.06 10.82 -13.86
N ILE A 176 4.76 10.57 -14.00
CA ILE A 176 4.25 9.68 -15.07
C ILE A 176 4.35 10.32 -16.47
N ASN A 177 4.53 11.64 -16.52
CA ASN A 177 4.69 12.37 -17.78
C ASN A 177 6.16 12.61 -18.17
N LEU A 178 7.13 12.18 -17.35
CA LEU A 178 8.54 12.21 -17.75
C LEU A 178 8.76 11.36 -18.99
N SER A 179 9.30 11.98 -20.04
CA SER A 179 9.67 11.30 -21.26
C SER A 179 10.94 10.46 -21.09
N ARG A 180 11.16 9.50 -21.99
CA ARG A 180 12.41 8.74 -22.05
C ARG A 180 13.64 9.64 -22.24
N SER A 181 13.50 10.78 -22.92
CA SER A 181 14.59 11.75 -23.08
C SER A 181 14.96 12.46 -21.79
N GLU A 182 13.98 12.77 -20.94
CA GLU A 182 14.22 13.41 -19.63
C GLU A 182 14.82 12.42 -18.64
N LEU A 183 14.32 11.18 -18.61
CA LEU A 183 14.80 10.12 -17.74
C LEU A 183 16.16 9.53 -18.15
N GLY A 184 16.49 9.59 -19.44
CA GLY A 184 17.51 8.72 -20.02
C GLY A 184 17.06 7.25 -20.03
N SER A 185 17.88 6.38 -20.64
CA SER A 185 17.52 4.95 -20.75
C SER A 185 17.48 4.24 -19.40
N GLU A 186 18.38 4.59 -18.50
CA GLU A 186 18.58 3.90 -17.22
C GLU A 186 17.36 4.07 -16.28
N LEU A 187 16.94 5.32 -16.01
CA LEU A 187 15.78 5.58 -15.14
C LEU A 187 14.47 5.16 -15.82
N HIS A 188 14.38 5.32 -17.13
CA HIS A 188 13.21 4.84 -17.87
C HIS A 188 13.08 3.31 -17.74
N ASP A 189 14.16 2.57 -17.93
CA ASP A 189 14.11 1.11 -17.81
C ASP A 189 13.84 0.68 -16.37
N PHE A 190 14.39 1.38 -15.36
CA PHE A 190 14.01 1.18 -13.96
C PHE A 190 12.49 1.31 -13.72
N LEU A 191 11.86 2.36 -14.26
CA LEU A 191 10.44 2.61 -14.05
C LEU A 191 9.55 1.60 -14.80
N TYR A 192 9.89 1.26 -16.04
CA TYR A 192 8.97 0.59 -16.96
C TYR A 192 9.35 -0.84 -17.33
N GLN A 193 10.63 -1.25 -17.22
CA GLN A 193 10.99 -2.65 -17.49
C GLN A 193 10.57 -3.56 -16.34
N PRO A 194 10.07 -4.77 -16.62
CA PRO A 194 9.66 -5.71 -15.60
C PRO A 194 10.75 -5.98 -14.55
N VAL A 195 10.45 -5.69 -13.29
CA VAL A 195 11.30 -6.06 -12.15
C VAL A 195 10.89 -7.43 -11.60
N ARG A 196 11.66 -7.96 -10.65
CA ARG A 196 11.22 -9.14 -9.90
C ARG A 196 9.90 -8.81 -9.19
N TYR A 197 8.90 -9.64 -9.44
CA TYR A 197 7.58 -9.51 -8.85
C TYR A 197 7.10 -10.87 -8.37
N TYR A 198 6.55 -10.86 -7.17
CA TYR A 198 6.25 -12.06 -6.39
C TYR A 198 4.84 -12.62 -6.68
N GLY A 199 3.94 -11.78 -7.20
CA GLY A 199 2.55 -12.16 -7.49
C GLY A 199 2.35 -12.58 -8.95
N GLN A 200 1.22 -13.22 -9.21
CA GLN A 200 0.73 -13.37 -10.58
C GLN A 200 0.11 -12.04 -11.05
N ALA A 201 0.53 -11.57 -12.21
CA ALA A 201 -0.04 -10.38 -12.84
C ALA A 201 -0.04 -10.54 -14.36
N ALA A 202 -1.15 -10.15 -15.00
CA ALA A 202 -1.29 -10.21 -16.46
C ALA A 202 -0.20 -9.40 -17.19
N HIS A 203 0.17 -8.26 -16.62
CA HIS A 203 1.36 -7.49 -17.00
C HIS A 203 2.30 -7.50 -15.81
N ARG A 204 3.61 -7.71 -16.02
CA ARG A 204 4.60 -7.58 -14.93
C ARG A 204 4.93 -6.11 -14.71
N PRO A 205 4.96 -5.61 -13.46
CA PRO A 205 5.27 -4.21 -13.18
C PRO A 205 6.77 -3.94 -13.33
N GLY A 206 7.11 -2.72 -13.76
CA GLY A 206 8.43 -2.15 -13.50
C GLY A 206 8.50 -1.50 -12.11
N GLY A 207 9.50 -0.64 -11.90
CA GLY A 207 9.70 0.08 -10.63
C GLY A 207 8.63 1.14 -10.33
N LEU A 208 7.96 1.71 -11.35
CA LEU A 208 7.06 2.84 -11.22
C LEU A 208 6.00 2.70 -10.10
N PRO A 209 5.17 1.64 -10.05
CA PRO A 209 4.17 1.54 -8.99
C PRO A 209 4.80 1.41 -7.60
N PHE A 210 5.90 0.68 -7.46
CA PHE A 210 6.56 0.49 -6.17
C PHE A 210 7.21 1.78 -5.66
N PHE A 211 7.79 2.56 -6.58
CA PHE A 211 8.30 3.89 -6.31
C PHE A 211 7.17 4.83 -5.87
N LEU A 212 6.13 4.99 -6.69
CA LEU A 212 5.07 5.96 -6.41
C LEU A 212 4.27 5.61 -5.16
N GLU A 213 4.02 4.34 -4.84
CA GLU A 213 3.39 3.93 -3.58
C GLU A 213 4.19 4.46 -2.35
N ARG A 214 5.52 4.39 -2.40
CA ARG A 214 6.39 4.83 -1.30
C ARG A 214 6.58 6.35 -1.30
N ALA A 215 6.77 6.96 -2.47
CA ALA A 215 6.83 8.42 -2.60
C ALA A 215 5.52 9.08 -2.10
N THR A 216 4.37 8.44 -2.32
CA THR A 216 3.08 8.91 -1.79
C THR A 216 3.05 8.90 -0.26
N ASN A 217 3.66 7.90 0.40
CA ASN A 217 3.76 7.93 1.86
C ASN A 217 4.60 9.10 2.36
N LEU A 218 5.75 9.37 1.73
CA LEU A 218 6.60 10.51 2.08
C LEU A 218 5.85 11.83 1.88
N TYR A 219 5.13 11.93 0.77
CA TYR A 219 4.32 13.09 0.44
C TYR A 219 3.17 13.31 1.43
N ILE A 220 2.47 12.24 1.84
CA ILE A 220 1.45 12.31 2.89
C ILE A 220 2.07 12.78 4.20
N GLN A 221 3.23 12.24 4.59
CA GLN A 221 3.91 12.65 5.81
C GLN A 221 4.34 14.12 5.79
N SER A 222 4.85 14.62 4.66
CA SER A 222 5.30 16.02 4.55
C SER A 222 4.16 17.02 4.43
N GLU A 223 3.17 16.76 3.57
CA GLU A 223 2.12 17.73 3.23
C GLU A 223 0.83 17.57 4.06
N PHE A 224 0.59 16.36 4.56
CA PHE A 224 -0.68 15.98 5.20
C PHE A 224 -0.48 15.29 6.56
N GLY A 225 0.72 15.28 7.13
CA GLY A 225 1.02 14.49 8.33
C GLY A 225 0.08 14.76 9.52
N SER A 226 -0.38 16.00 9.68
CA SER A 226 -1.34 16.40 10.74
C SER A 226 -2.81 16.13 10.39
N SER A 227 -3.13 15.88 9.12
CA SER A 227 -4.48 15.60 8.63
C SER A 227 -4.58 14.23 7.94
N ALA A 228 -3.63 13.34 8.21
CA ALA A 228 -3.65 11.95 7.79
C ALA A 228 -4.15 11.05 8.92
N ALA A 229 -4.91 10.01 8.56
CA ALA A 229 -5.28 8.93 9.48
C ALA A 229 -4.92 7.58 8.86
N PHE A 230 -4.43 6.67 9.68
CA PHE A 230 -4.05 5.31 9.30
C PHE A 230 -5.00 4.32 9.96
N TYR A 231 -5.49 3.34 9.18
CA TYR A 231 -6.51 2.40 9.66
C TYR A 231 -5.96 1.60 10.86
N PRO A 232 -6.57 1.71 12.05
CA PRO A 232 -6.06 1.07 13.24
C PRO A 232 -6.30 -0.44 13.16
N ARG A 233 -5.37 -1.22 13.71
CA ARG A 233 -5.50 -2.67 13.87
C ARG A 233 -4.98 -3.13 15.21
N THR A 234 -5.67 -4.10 15.77
CA THR A 234 -5.19 -4.93 16.88
C THR A 234 -4.10 -5.88 16.39
N ARG A 235 -3.29 -6.39 17.33
CA ARG A 235 -2.27 -7.39 17.03
C ARG A 235 -2.88 -8.66 16.40
N GLU A 236 -4.07 -9.06 16.82
CA GLU A 236 -4.80 -10.20 16.25
C GLU A 236 -5.16 -9.97 14.78
N GLU A 237 -5.71 -8.80 14.44
CA GLU A 237 -6.02 -8.44 13.05
C GLU A 237 -4.75 -8.34 12.18
N ILE A 238 -3.62 -7.93 12.76
CA ILE A 238 -2.32 -7.92 12.07
C ILE A 238 -1.85 -9.35 11.78
N LEU A 239 -1.95 -10.26 12.76
CA LEU A 239 -1.60 -11.67 12.59
C LEU A 239 -2.49 -12.36 11.55
N ALA A 240 -3.76 -11.99 11.45
CA ALA A 240 -4.67 -12.49 10.43
C ALA A 240 -4.24 -12.09 9.00
N CYS A 241 -3.56 -10.95 8.84
CA CYS A 241 -3.00 -10.49 7.56
C CYS A 241 -1.68 -11.19 7.16
N CYS A 242 -1.02 -11.90 8.07
CA CYS A 242 0.19 -12.65 7.75
C CYS A 242 -0.12 -13.71 6.69
N VAL A 243 0.64 -13.71 5.60
CA VAL A 243 0.51 -14.71 4.51
C VAL A 243 1.46 -15.86 4.74
N PHE A 244 2.59 -15.63 5.39
CA PHE A 244 3.62 -16.66 5.63
C PHE A 244 3.93 -16.85 7.12
N PRO A 245 4.40 -18.05 7.53
CA PRO A 245 4.76 -18.32 8.92
C PRO A 245 5.82 -17.37 9.47
N PHE A 246 6.86 -17.06 8.70
CA PHE A 246 7.93 -16.16 9.15
C PHE A 246 7.44 -14.73 9.45
N GLU A 247 6.39 -14.26 8.78
CA GLU A 247 5.81 -12.95 9.11
C GLU A 247 5.10 -13.01 10.46
N ARG A 248 4.37 -14.10 10.69
CA ARG A 248 3.67 -14.36 11.95
C ARG A 248 4.67 -14.48 13.10
N GLU A 249 5.76 -15.21 12.90
CA GLU A 249 6.86 -15.35 13.86
C GLU A 249 7.47 -13.99 14.23
N CYS A 250 7.76 -13.12 13.26
CA CYS A 250 8.24 -11.76 13.54
C CYS A 250 7.28 -11.00 14.48
N VAL A 251 5.98 -11.05 14.19
CA VAL A 251 4.95 -10.34 14.95
C VAL A 251 4.74 -10.95 16.34
N GLN A 252 4.78 -12.28 16.46
CA GLN A 252 4.54 -12.99 17.73
C GLN A 252 5.73 -12.92 18.68
N MET A 253 6.95 -13.11 18.16
CA MET A 253 8.15 -13.21 18.99
C MET A 253 8.70 -11.84 19.38
N PHE A 254 8.63 -10.87 18.48
CA PHE A 254 9.31 -9.58 18.63
C PHE A 254 8.37 -8.38 18.62
N GLY A 255 7.06 -8.60 18.47
CA GLY A 255 6.13 -7.50 18.33
C GLY A 255 6.07 -6.58 19.55
N ASP A 256 6.29 -7.10 20.76
CA ASP A 256 6.28 -6.28 21.98
C ASP A 256 7.53 -5.40 22.08
N ASP A 257 8.70 -5.92 21.67
CA ASP A 257 9.93 -5.12 21.55
C ASP A 257 9.74 -4.00 20.50
N VAL A 258 9.14 -4.33 19.35
CA VAL A 258 8.88 -3.36 18.28
C VAL A 258 7.88 -2.28 18.72
N ASP A 259 6.77 -2.68 19.34
CA ASP A 259 5.76 -1.74 19.84
C ASP A 259 6.36 -0.81 20.91
N ALA A 260 7.25 -1.32 21.76
CA ALA A 260 7.98 -0.51 22.74
C ALA A 260 8.92 0.51 22.08
N TRP A 261 9.71 0.10 21.08
CA TRP A 261 10.57 1.02 20.32
C TRP A 261 9.77 2.09 19.58
N ASP A 262 8.64 1.71 18.98
CA ASP A 262 7.74 2.64 18.27
C ASP A 262 7.11 3.64 19.24
N ALA A 263 6.66 3.19 20.43
CA ALA A 263 6.10 4.05 21.46
C ALA A 263 7.12 5.03 22.05
N GLU A 264 8.38 4.61 22.19
CA GLU A 264 9.47 5.47 22.67
C GLU A 264 10.01 6.41 21.58
N GLY A 265 9.81 6.09 20.31
CA GLY A 265 10.40 6.82 19.18
C GLY A 265 11.94 6.75 19.17
N ARG A 266 12.53 5.74 19.83
CA ARG A 266 13.98 5.57 19.97
C ARG A 266 14.40 4.20 19.45
N TYR A 267 15.33 4.22 18.51
CA TYR A 267 15.84 3.02 17.85
C TYR A 267 17.34 2.93 18.09
N ASP A 268 17.70 2.23 19.15
CA ASP A 268 19.10 2.01 19.52
C ASP A 268 19.77 0.93 18.63
N ALA A 269 21.02 0.59 18.93
CA ALA A 269 21.75 -0.42 18.17
C ALA A 269 21.06 -1.80 18.19
N LYS A 270 20.34 -2.16 19.27
CA LYS A 270 19.60 -3.43 19.35
C LYS A 270 18.40 -3.40 18.41
N ALA A 271 17.63 -2.32 18.43
CA ALA A 271 16.48 -2.13 17.54
C ALA A 271 16.92 -2.16 16.06
N MET A 272 17.99 -1.44 15.72
CA MET A 272 18.50 -1.37 14.35
C MET A 272 19.04 -2.72 13.87
N ALA A 273 19.74 -3.47 14.73
CA ALA A 273 20.18 -4.83 14.41
C ALA A 273 18.99 -5.77 14.16
N TYR A 274 17.96 -5.70 15.00
CA TYR A 274 16.73 -6.48 14.80
C TYR A 274 16.09 -6.17 13.43
N PHE A 275 15.83 -4.90 13.11
CA PHE A 275 15.15 -4.57 11.85
C PHE A 275 15.99 -4.94 10.62
N HIS A 276 17.32 -4.85 10.72
CA HIS A 276 18.21 -5.29 9.65
C HIS A 276 18.05 -6.80 9.39
N ASP A 277 18.09 -7.62 10.45
CA ASP A 277 18.04 -9.08 10.32
C ASP A 277 16.63 -9.57 9.98
N ALA A 278 15.59 -9.00 10.60
CA ALA A 278 14.20 -9.32 10.34
C ALA A 278 13.79 -8.97 8.89
N ALA A 279 14.26 -7.83 8.35
CA ALA A 279 13.95 -7.46 6.98
C ALA A 279 14.59 -8.41 5.97
N ARG A 280 15.82 -8.86 6.23
CA ARG A 280 16.50 -9.87 5.41
C ARG A 280 15.80 -11.22 5.50
N HIS A 281 15.47 -11.67 6.70
CA HIS A 281 14.76 -12.92 6.93
C HIS A 281 13.41 -12.93 6.20
N SER A 282 12.58 -11.90 6.43
CA SER A 282 11.28 -11.75 5.80
C SER A 282 11.40 -11.61 4.28
N GLY A 283 12.27 -10.74 3.79
CA GLY A 283 12.47 -10.51 2.35
C GLY A 283 12.92 -11.76 1.59
N HIS A 284 13.89 -12.51 2.13
CA HIS A 284 14.30 -13.79 1.53
C HIS A 284 13.25 -14.89 1.71
N GLY A 285 12.51 -14.88 2.82
CA GLY A 285 11.35 -15.74 3.05
C GLY A 285 10.30 -15.59 1.95
N TRP A 286 9.91 -14.35 1.63
CA TRP A 286 9.00 -14.03 0.52
C TRP A 286 9.49 -14.62 -0.79
N LEU A 287 10.77 -14.43 -1.13
CA LEU A 287 11.37 -14.97 -2.35
C LEU A 287 11.36 -16.51 -2.37
N ALA A 288 11.69 -17.15 -1.27
CA ALA A 288 11.76 -18.61 -1.18
C ALA A 288 10.37 -19.25 -1.27
N TYR A 289 9.41 -18.72 -0.51
CA TYR A 289 8.06 -19.26 -0.44
C TYR A 289 7.28 -19.00 -1.73
N MET A 290 7.27 -17.79 -2.28
CA MET A 290 6.47 -17.49 -3.47
C MET A 290 6.98 -18.15 -4.74
N ASN A 291 8.28 -18.43 -4.83
CA ASN A 291 8.82 -19.24 -5.92
C ASN A 291 8.29 -20.69 -5.91
N ARG A 292 7.88 -21.20 -4.74
CA ARG A 292 7.35 -22.57 -4.58
C ARG A 292 5.81 -22.61 -4.49
N HIS A 293 5.22 -21.56 -3.95
CA HIS A 293 3.78 -21.42 -3.71
C HIS A 293 3.33 -20.04 -4.21
N PRO A 294 3.11 -19.88 -5.53
CA PRO A 294 2.65 -18.62 -6.08
C PRO A 294 1.34 -18.17 -5.42
N VAL A 295 1.32 -16.93 -4.92
CA VAL A 295 0.14 -16.36 -4.28
C VAL A 295 -0.55 -15.40 -5.25
N SER A 296 -1.85 -15.54 -5.39
CA SER A 296 -2.70 -14.60 -6.13
C SER A 296 -3.82 -14.09 -5.24
N PHE A 297 -4.15 -12.81 -5.40
CA PHE A 297 -5.28 -12.16 -4.74
C PHE A 297 -6.43 -11.88 -5.71
N ASP A 298 -6.35 -12.37 -6.96
CA ASP A 298 -7.36 -12.15 -8.00
C ASP A 298 -8.65 -12.95 -7.76
N HIS A 299 -8.59 -13.96 -6.90
CA HIS A 299 -9.69 -14.90 -6.64
C HIS A 299 -10.09 -14.93 -5.16
N GLY A 300 -9.90 -13.81 -4.46
CA GLY A 300 -10.18 -13.69 -3.03
C GLY A 300 -8.96 -13.99 -2.17
N ASP A 301 -9.23 -14.29 -0.90
CA ASP A 301 -8.21 -14.54 0.12
C ASP A 301 -7.48 -15.88 -0.13
N PRO A 302 -6.16 -15.86 -0.40
CA PRO A 302 -5.41 -17.09 -0.64
C PRO A 302 -5.06 -17.85 0.64
N ARG A 303 -5.09 -17.21 1.81
CA ARG A 303 -4.55 -17.75 3.07
C ARG A 303 -5.13 -19.14 3.42
N PRO A 304 -6.45 -19.39 3.34
CA PRO A 304 -7.03 -20.72 3.61
C PRO A 304 -6.50 -21.84 2.72
N HIS A 305 -5.93 -21.51 1.55
CA HIS A 305 -5.48 -22.49 0.57
C HIS A 305 -3.98 -22.79 0.66
N LEU A 306 -3.21 -22.03 1.43
CA LEU A 306 -1.77 -22.22 1.58
C LEU A 306 -1.46 -23.37 2.54
N PRO A 307 -0.37 -24.14 2.30
CA PRO A 307 -0.15 -25.41 2.99
C PRO A 307 0.02 -25.26 4.51
N TRP A 308 0.60 -24.14 4.98
CA TRP A 308 0.80 -23.88 6.41
C TRP A 308 -0.45 -23.42 7.17
N PHE A 309 -1.52 -23.02 6.49
CA PHE A 309 -2.82 -22.79 7.13
C PHE A 309 -3.68 -24.06 7.21
N ARG A 310 -3.45 -25.02 6.29
CA ARG A 310 -4.15 -26.31 6.30
C ARG A 310 -3.70 -27.21 7.45
N SER A 311 -2.42 -27.14 7.83
CA SER A 311 -1.87 -27.89 8.96
C SER A 311 -2.45 -27.42 10.31
N GLU A 312 -2.62 -26.12 10.51
CA GLU A 312 -3.22 -25.55 11.73
C GLU A 312 -4.67 -26.01 11.93
N GLN A 313 -5.45 -26.15 10.84
CA GLN A 313 -6.82 -26.68 10.90
C GLN A 313 -6.88 -28.17 11.28
N LEU A 314 -5.89 -28.96 10.87
CA LEU A 314 -5.83 -30.39 11.20
C LEU A 314 -5.42 -30.63 12.66
N GLU A 315 -4.54 -29.81 13.22
CA GLU A 315 -4.15 -29.87 14.64
C GLU A 315 -5.31 -29.46 15.58
N LEU A 316 -6.11 -28.48 15.18
CA LEU A 316 -7.34 -28.09 15.91
C LEU A 316 -8.40 -29.19 15.88
N LEU A 317 -8.54 -29.93 14.78
CA LEU A 317 -9.48 -31.06 14.66
C LEU A 317 -9.01 -32.32 15.39
N GLN A 318 -7.72 -32.43 15.74
CA GLN A 318 -7.16 -33.54 16.52
C GLN A 318 -7.15 -33.26 18.03
N THR A 319 -7.45 -32.03 18.44
CA THR A 319 -7.48 -31.60 19.85
C THR A 319 -8.89 -31.32 20.39
N CYS A 320 -9.94 -31.50 19.56
CA CYS A 320 -11.36 -31.56 19.95
C CYS A 320 -11.85 -33.02 20.00
#